data_AF-A0ABD3EBL8-F1
#
_entry.id   AF-A0ABD3EBL8-F1
#
_cell.length_a   1.000
_cell.length_b   1.000
_cell.length_c   1.000
_cell.angle_alpha   90.00
_cell.angle_beta   90.00
_cell.angle_gamma   90.00
#
_symmetry.space_group_name_H-M   'P 1'
#
loop_
_entity.id
_entity.type
_entity.pdbx_description
1 polymer ?
#
loop_
_entity_poly.entity_id
_entity_poly.type
_entity_poly.pdbx_seq_one_letter_code
_entity_poly.pdbx_strand_id
1 'polypeptide(L)'
;MAPTVGFLLPTEMQPFDAIVESSLNWSPRGPMTILGGVLACPNYKMPSCCGFFRWFDEEMCSRSNEVIPGLLRKTNKLELLLATEKEKNKLVQDYELLLAAEQEKNKFVQVVLERQANVLEKHSAVMEKHSGVIEVQMNLTAKLQMFKKKEIKDVEDSHCCNGSDHCLSSHVPA
;
A
#
# COMPACT_ATOMS: atom_id res chain seq x y z
N MET A 1 -90.13 28.27 -7.31
CA MET A 1 -90.11 27.21 -8.34
C MET A 1 -88.74 27.24 -9.00
N ALA A 2 -87.84 26.34 -8.60
CA ALA A 2 -86.50 26.20 -9.17
C ALA A 2 -86.46 24.89 -9.98
N PRO A 3 -85.84 24.85 -11.18
CA PRO A 3 -85.79 23.62 -11.96
C PRO A 3 -84.72 22.68 -11.40
N THR A 4 -85.14 21.44 -11.18
CA THR A 4 -84.32 20.29 -10.82
C THR A 4 -83.37 19.97 -11.98
N VAL A 5 -82.07 20.19 -11.79
CA VAL A 5 -81.04 19.76 -12.74
C VAL A 5 -80.76 18.29 -12.46
N GLY A 6 -81.24 17.42 -13.35
CA GLY A 6 -80.95 15.99 -13.30
C GLY A 6 -79.48 15.74 -13.63
N PHE A 7 -78.70 15.34 -12.63
CA PHE A 7 -77.38 14.75 -12.84
C PHE A 7 -77.58 13.36 -13.45
N LEU A 8 -77.38 13.26 -14.77
CA LEU A 8 -77.13 11.99 -15.42
C LEU A 8 -75.74 11.52 -14.98
N LEU A 9 -75.71 10.48 -14.14
CA LEU A 9 -74.51 9.70 -13.86
C LEU A 9 -73.89 9.24 -15.19
N PRO A 10 -72.56 9.36 -15.39
CA PRO A 10 -71.90 8.80 -16.55
C PRO A 10 -72.13 7.30 -16.54
N THR A 11 -72.77 6.81 -17.60
CA THR A 11 -72.90 5.40 -17.92
C THR A 11 -71.54 4.72 -17.79
N GLU A 12 -71.53 3.68 -16.96
CA GLU A 12 -70.50 2.66 -16.84
C GLU A 12 -69.99 2.28 -18.24
N MET A 13 -68.80 2.77 -18.61
CA MET A 13 -68.13 2.39 -19.85
C MET A 13 -67.87 0.89 -19.76
N GLN A 14 -68.59 0.12 -20.56
CA GLN A 14 -68.38 -1.30 -20.72
C GLN A 14 -66.93 -1.53 -21.20
N PRO A 15 -66.19 -2.51 -20.65
CA PRO A 15 -64.76 -2.70 -20.88
C PRO A 15 -64.36 -3.10 -22.31
N PHE A 16 -65.30 -3.12 -23.26
CA PHE A 16 -65.10 -3.64 -24.61
C PHE A 16 -64.68 -2.60 -25.66
N ASP A 17 -64.71 -1.30 -25.35
CA ASP A 17 -64.45 -0.24 -26.36
C ASP A 17 -63.05 0.42 -26.26
N ALA A 18 -62.15 -0.09 -25.41
CA ALA A 18 -60.76 0.35 -25.43
C ALA A 18 -60.03 -0.32 -26.61
N ILE A 19 -59.54 0.50 -27.55
CA ILE A 19 -58.71 -0.02 -28.65
C ILE A 19 -57.33 -0.31 -28.08
N VAL A 20 -56.95 -1.59 -28.07
CA VAL A 20 -55.54 -1.99 -27.91
C VAL A 20 -54.86 -1.73 -29.27
N GLU A 21 -54.32 -0.53 -29.47
CA GLU A 21 -53.38 -0.31 -30.56
C GLU A 21 -52.06 -1.02 -30.18
N SER A 22 -51.93 -2.31 -30.55
CA SER A 22 -50.62 -2.93 -30.67
C SER A 22 -49.96 -2.31 -31.90
N SER A 23 -49.38 -1.12 -31.74
CA SER A 23 -48.57 -0.49 -32.78
C SER A 23 -47.27 -1.28 -32.95
N LEU A 24 -47.36 -2.43 -33.60
CA LEU A 24 -46.27 -3.18 -34.21
C LEU A 24 -45.82 -2.42 -35.46
N ASN A 25 -45.44 -1.14 -35.34
CA ASN A 25 -44.68 -0.50 -36.38
C ASN A 25 -43.21 -0.84 -36.14
N TRP A 26 -42.75 -1.88 -36.83
CA TRP A 26 -41.37 -2.33 -36.84
C TRP A 26 -40.48 -1.19 -37.36
N SER A 27 -39.80 -0.49 -36.47
CA SER A 27 -38.62 0.30 -36.84
C SER A 27 -37.46 -0.67 -37.11
N PRO A 28 -36.75 -0.58 -38.26
CA PRO A 28 -35.64 -1.48 -38.59
C PRO A 28 -34.35 -1.21 -37.79
N ARG A 29 -34.41 -0.40 -36.73
CA ARG A 29 -33.31 -0.19 -35.79
C ARG A 29 -33.82 -0.59 -34.40
N GLY A 30 -33.44 -1.78 -33.95
CA GLY A 30 -33.84 -2.36 -32.65
C GLY A 30 -33.40 -1.53 -31.43
N PRO A 31 -33.68 -1.96 -30.17
CA PRO A 31 -33.89 -3.35 -29.72
C PRO A 31 -35.18 -3.58 -28.88
N MET A 32 -35.52 -4.86 -28.69
CA MET A 32 -36.42 -5.42 -27.65
C MET A 32 -37.44 -4.47 -27.00
N THR A 33 -38.64 -4.40 -27.57
CA THR A 33 -39.83 -3.90 -26.87
C THR A 33 -40.48 -5.09 -26.17
N ILE A 34 -40.32 -5.20 -24.86
CA ILE A 34 -41.18 -6.07 -24.05
C ILE A 34 -42.58 -5.44 -24.09
N LEU A 35 -43.56 -6.28 -24.46
CA LEU A 35 -44.94 -5.94 -24.78
C LEU A 35 -45.67 -5.29 -23.60
N GLY A 36 -45.70 -3.95 -23.59
CA GLY A 36 -46.71 -3.18 -22.86
C GLY A 36 -47.63 -2.54 -23.89
N GLY A 37 -48.83 -3.10 -24.07
CA GLY A 37 -49.86 -2.43 -24.86
C GLY A 37 -50.26 -1.13 -24.15
N VAL A 38 -50.63 -0.10 -24.89
CA VAL A 38 -51.22 1.10 -24.29
C VAL A 38 -52.72 1.02 -24.50
N LEU A 39 -53.48 1.15 -23.41
CA LEU A 39 -54.91 1.43 -23.48
C LEU A 39 -55.09 2.95 -23.52
N ALA A 40 -55.57 3.46 -24.65
CA ALA A 40 -55.87 4.87 -24.84
C ALA A 40 -57.33 5.07 -25.27
N CYS A 41 -57.87 6.26 -25.00
CA CYS A 41 -59.16 6.67 -25.54
C CYS A 41 -59.17 6.53 -27.08
N PRO A 42 -60.18 5.91 -27.72
CA PRO A 42 -60.25 5.80 -29.18
C PRO A 42 -60.11 7.14 -29.92
N ASN A 43 -60.55 8.24 -29.29
CA ASN A 43 -60.48 9.59 -29.83
C ASN A 43 -59.27 10.39 -29.33
N TYR A 44 -58.17 9.75 -28.89
CA TYR A 44 -57.01 10.44 -28.28
C TYR A 44 -56.35 11.53 -29.17
N LYS A 45 -56.60 11.50 -30.49
CA LYS A 45 -56.11 12.50 -31.45
C LYS A 45 -57.03 13.73 -31.59
N MET A 46 -58.22 13.69 -31.01
CA MET A 46 -59.20 14.79 -31.09
C MET A 46 -59.07 15.71 -29.87
N PRO A 47 -59.31 17.03 -30.02
CA PRO A 47 -59.27 17.98 -28.91
C PRO A 47 -60.35 17.72 -27.85
N SER A 48 -61.36 16.91 -28.16
CA SER A 48 -62.43 16.47 -27.25
C SER A 48 -62.16 15.14 -26.56
N CYS A 49 -60.90 14.69 -26.49
CA CYS A 49 -60.57 13.41 -25.85
C CYS A 49 -60.69 13.51 -24.31
N CYS A 50 -61.02 12.39 -23.66
CA CYS A 50 -61.15 12.32 -22.20
C CYS A 50 -59.81 12.22 -21.46
N GLY A 51 -58.68 12.27 -22.17
CA GLY A 51 -57.33 12.15 -21.57
C GLY A 51 -56.99 10.78 -20.99
N PHE A 52 -57.82 9.75 -21.20
CA PHE A 52 -57.57 8.42 -20.66
C PHE A 52 -56.39 7.74 -21.36
N PHE A 53 -55.40 7.36 -20.55
CA PHE A 53 -54.20 6.65 -20.96
C PHE A 53 -53.74 5.72 -19.83
N ARG A 54 -53.58 4.43 -20.11
CA ARG A 54 -53.10 3.43 -19.15
C ARG A 54 -52.17 2.43 -19.83
N TRP A 55 -51.02 2.17 -19.22
CA TRP A 55 -50.15 1.07 -19.62
C TRP A 55 -50.83 -0.27 -19.29
N PHE A 56 -50.91 -1.14 -20.27
CA PHE A 56 -51.39 -2.50 -20.16
C PHE A 56 -50.20 -3.44 -20.35
N ASP A 57 -49.66 -3.90 -19.24
CA ASP A 57 -48.68 -4.98 -19.26
C ASP A 57 -49.46 -6.28 -19.42
N GLU A 58 -49.24 -6.97 -20.54
CA GLU A 58 -49.73 -8.33 -20.71
C GLU A 58 -49.11 -9.21 -19.63
N GLU A 59 -49.85 -10.22 -19.13
CA GLU A 59 -49.29 -11.15 -18.16
C GLU A 59 -48.01 -11.75 -18.74
N MET A 60 -46.89 -11.52 -18.05
CA MET A 60 -45.61 -12.04 -18.48
C MET A 60 -45.71 -13.57 -18.60
N CYS A 61 -45.23 -14.11 -19.73
CA CYS A 61 -45.15 -15.55 -19.95
C CYS A 61 -44.49 -16.25 -18.75
N SER A 62 -45.01 -17.42 -18.34
CA SER A 62 -44.54 -18.16 -17.16
C SER A 62 -43.02 -18.36 -17.14
N ARG A 63 -42.40 -18.57 -18.31
CA ARG A 63 -40.94 -18.68 -18.44
C ARG A 63 -40.21 -17.39 -18.06
N SER A 64 -40.74 -16.23 -18.45
CA SER A 64 -40.15 -14.93 -18.12
C SER A 64 -40.20 -14.65 -16.61
N ASN A 65 -41.25 -15.10 -15.93
CA ASN A 65 -41.41 -14.98 -14.48
C ASN A 65 -40.34 -15.76 -13.69
N GLU A 66 -39.76 -16.81 -14.28
CA GLU A 66 -38.68 -17.57 -13.67
C GLU A 66 -37.30 -17.07 -14.09
N VAL A 67 -37.12 -16.80 -15.39
CA VAL A 67 -35.83 -16.47 -15.98
C VAL A 67 -35.36 -15.07 -15.58
N ILE A 68 -36.24 -14.05 -15.66
CA ILE A 68 -35.84 -12.65 -15.42
C ILE A 68 -35.35 -12.46 -13.97
N PRO A 69 -36.08 -12.92 -12.92
CA PRO A 69 -35.58 -12.82 -11.55
C PRO A 69 -34.27 -13.61 -11.35
N GLY A 70 -34.13 -14.77 -12.02
CA GLY A 70 -32.90 -15.55 -12.01
C GLY A 70 -31.70 -14.77 -12.57
N LEU A 71 -31.87 -14.09 -13.70
CA LEU A 71 -30.84 -13.26 -14.31
C LEU A 71 -30.51 -12.05 -13.44
N LEU A 72 -31.52 -11.33 -12.94
CA LEU A 72 -31.31 -10.17 -12.06
C LEU A 72 -30.53 -10.55 -10.79
N ARG A 73 -30.86 -11.68 -10.15
CA ARG A 73 -30.10 -12.19 -9.00
C ARG A 73 -28.64 -12.45 -9.35
N LYS A 74 -28.36 -13.02 -10.53
CA LYS A 74 -26.99 -13.27 -10.99
C LYS A 74 -26.24 -11.97 -11.26
N THR A 75 -26.85 -11.00 -11.94
CA THR A 75 -26.25 -9.70 -12.23
C THR A 75 -25.93 -8.95 -10.94
N ASN A 76 -26.88 -8.84 -10.01
CA ASN A 76 -26.67 -8.16 -8.73
C ASN A 76 -25.54 -8.83 -7.92
N LYS A 77 -25.47 -10.17 -7.93
CA LYS A 77 -24.37 -10.90 -7.28
C LYS A 77 -23.01 -10.57 -7.91
N LEU A 78 -22.93 -10.53 -9.23
CA LEU A 78 -21.69 -10.22 -9.95
C LEU A 78 -21.25 -8.77 -9.73
N GLU A 79 -22.19 -7.82 -9.74
CA GLU A 79 -21.91 -6.41 -9.45
C GLU A 79 -21.35 -6.22 -8.03
N LEU A 80 -21.92 -6.91 -7.03
CA LEU A 80 -21.41 -6.89 -5.66
C LEU A 80 -19.98 -7.44 -5.56
N LEU A 81 -19.71 -8.57 -6.22
CA LEU A 81 -18.36 -9.16 -6.25
C LEU A 81 -17.37 -8.22 -6.93
N LEU A 82 -17.75 -7.61 -8.05
CA LEU A 82 -16.91 -6.63 -8.75
C LEU A 82 -16.63 -5.39 -7.90
N ALA A 83 -17.63 -4.89 -7.16
CA ALA A 83 -17.44 -3.76 -6.25
C ALA A 83 -16.44 -4.10 -5.14
N THR A 84 -16.60 -5.28 -4.52
CA THR A 84 -15.69 -5.78 -3.48
C THR A 84 -14.26 -5.94 -4.01
N GLU A 85 -14.11 -6.49 -5.22
CA GLU A 85 -12.79 -6.71 -5.80
C GLU A 85 -12.10 -5.40 -6.21
N LYS A 86 -12.86 -4.43 -6.71
CA LYS A 86 -12.33 -3.08 -6.98
C LYS A 86 -11.82 -2.41 -5.71
N GLU A 87 -12.52 -2.57 -4.60
CA GLU A 87 -12.08 -2.03 -3.30
C GLU A 87 -10.77 -2.68 -2.85
N LYS A 88 -10.65 -4.01 -2.94
CA LYS A 88 -9.40 -4.71 -2.64
C LYS A 88 -8.25 -4.27 -3.56
N ASN A 89 -8.50 -4.16 -4.86
CA ASN A 89 -7.48 -3.71 -5.81
C ASN A 89 -7.01 -2.29 -5.50
N LYS A 90 -7.92 -1.42 -5.06
CA LYS A 90 -7.56 -0.07 -4.60
C LYS A 90 -6.64 -0.14 -3.37
N LEU A 91 -6.96 -0.98 -2.38
CA LEU A 91 -6.11 -1.18 -1.20
C LEU A 91 -4.73 -1.73 -1.56
N VAL A 92 -4.66 -2.68 -2.50
CA VAL A 92 -3.40 -3.23 -3.00
C VAL A 92 -2.58 -2.12 -3.68
N GLN A 93 -3.21 -1.31 -4.52
CA GLN A 93 -2.55 -0.18 -5.19
C GLN A 93 -2.04 0.87 -4.19
N ASP A 94 -2.82 1.19 -3.16
CA ASP A 94 -2.42 2.11 -2.09
C ASP A 94 -1.22 1.54 -1.30
N TYR A 95 -1.23 0.23 -1.02
CA TYR A 95 -0.12 -0.45 -0.35
C TYR A 95 1.16 -0.49 -1.20
N GLU A 96 1.04 -0.74 -2.50
CA GLU A 96 2.17 -0.70 -3.45
C GLU A 96 2.83 0.69 -3.46
N LEU A 97 2.03 1.75 -3.42
CA LEU A 97 2.53 3.13 -3.35
C LEU A 97 3.29 3.40 -2.05
N LEU A 98 2.76 2.95 -0.91
CA LEU A 98 3.44 3.07 0.38
C LEU A 98 4.77 2.30 0.41
N LEU A 99 4.78 1.10 -0.17
CA LEU A 99 5.99 0.27 -0.25
C LEU A 99 7.07 0.94 -1.10
N ALA A 100 6.69 1.56 -2.22
CA ALA A 100 7.63 2.31 -3.06
C ALA A 100 8.27 3.50 -2.30
N ALA A 101 7.46 4.26 -1.54
CA ALA A 101 7.97 5.36 -0.72
C ALA A 101 8.94 4.87 0.38
N GLU A 102 8.66 3.70 0.98
CA GLU A 102 9.54 3.11 1.98
C GLU A 102 10.86 2.60 1.38
N GLN A 103 10.80 2.04 0.17
CA GLN A 103 12.01 1.65 -0.56
C GLN A 103 12.93 2.86 -0.84
N GLU A 104 12.38 4.04 -1.10
CA GLU A 104 13.18 5.25 -1.26
C GLU A 104 13.91 5.66 0.03
N LYS A 105 13.25 5.54 1.19
CA LYS A 105 13.92 5.76 2.48
C LYS A 105 15.03 4.74 2.72
N ASN A 106 14.79 3.48 2.37
CA ASN A 106 15.78 2.42 2.50
C ASN A 106 17.03 2.67 1.63
N LYS A 107 16.88 3.27 0.44
CA LYS A 107 18.03 3.70 -0.37
C LYS A 107 18.92 4.71 0.38
N PHE A 108 18.32 5.66 1.09
CA PHE A 108 19.09 6.62 1.88
C PHE A 108 19.84 5.93 3.02
N VAL A 109 19.16 5.04 3.75
CA VAL A 109 19.79 4.24 4.83
C VAL A 109 20.96 3.43 4.29
N GLN A 110 20.80 2.80 3.13
CA GLN A 110 21.87 2.04 2.47
C GLN A 110 23.10 2.93 2.19
N VAL A 111 22.90 4.12 1.61
CA VAL A 111 24.00 5.06 1.34
C VAL A 111 24.72 5.48 2.63
N VAL A 112 23.99 5.68 3.72
CA VAL A 112 24.58 6.01 5.03
C VAL A 112 25.43 4.86 5.56
N LEU A 113 24.92 3.62 5.47
CA LEU A 113 25.65 2.43 5.92
C LEU A 113 26.94 2.21 5.11
N GLU A 114 26.90 2.40 3.79
CA GLU A 114 28.09 2.31 2.94
C GLU A 114 29.15 3.35 3.32
N ARG A 115 28.73 4.58 3.64
CA ARG A 115 29.65 5.62 4.14
C ARG A 115 30.27 5.22 5.48
N GLN A 116 29.47 4.68 6.40
CA GLN A 116 29.98 4.22 7.70
C GLN A 116 30.99 3.06 7.54
N ALA A 117 30.72 2.11 6.65
CA ALA A 117 31.66 1.03 6.34
C ALA A 117 33.01 1.56 5.84
N ASN A 118 32.98 2.51 4.89
CA ASN A 118 34.18 3.17 4.38
C ASN A 118 34.96 3.94 5.47
N VAL A 119 34.26 4.57 6.41
CA VAL A 119 34.90 5.26 7.55
C VAL A 119 35.55 4.26 8.49
N LEU A 120 34.89 3.15 8.79
CA LEU A 120 35.44 2.09 9.63
C LEU A 120 36.70 1.47 9.02
N GLU A 121 36.71 1.24 7.71
CA GLU A 121 37.88 0.74 6.99
C GLU A 121 39.06 1.73 7.05
N LYS A 122 38.80 3.03 6.88
CA LYS A 122 39.85 4.05 7.05
C LYS A 122 40.36 4.10 8.49
N HIS A 123 39.45 3.97 9.46
CA HIS A 123 39.81 3.98 10.87
C HIS A 123 40.67 2.76 11.25
N SER A 124 40.36 1.57 10.75
CA SER A 124 41.18 0.37 11.00
C SER A 124 42.60 0.52 10.44
N ALA A 125 42.75 1.07 9.23
CA ALA A 125 44.06 1.35 8.64
C ALA A 125 44.88 2.38 9.45
N VAL A 126 44.23 3.36 10.06
CA VAL A 126 44.90 4.32 10.97
C VAL A 126 45.36 3.62 12.25
N MET A 127 44.51 2.77 12.83
CA MET A 127 44.85 2.02 14.05
C MET A 127 46.02 1.06 13.82
N GLU A 128 46.10 0.41 12.67
CA GLU A 128 47.23 -0.47 12.31
C GLU A 128 48.55 0.32 12.25
N LYS A 129 48.55 1.48 11.59
CA LYS A 129 49.72 2.38 11.58
C LYS A 129 50.09 2.84 12.99
N HIS A 130 49.11 3.21 13.80
CA HIS A 130 49.35 3.65 15.18
C HIS A 130 49.95 2.52 16.02
N SER A 131 49.49 1.28 15.83
CA SER A 131 50.06 0.11 16.50
C SER A 131 51.55 -0.08 16.16
N GLY A 132 51.93 0.09 14.89
CA GLY A 132 53.35 0.03 14.51
C GLY A 132 54.20 1.13 15.15
N VAL A 133 53.67 2.36 15.28
CA VAL A 133 54.36 3.45 15.99
C VAL A 133 54.55 3.13 17.46
N ILE A 134 53.53 2.57 18.13
CA ILE A 134 53.62 2.14 19.53
C ILE A 134 54.71 1.09 19.70
N GLU A 135 54.79 0.09 18.81
CA GLU A 135 55.82 -0.95 18.87
C GLU A 135 57.24 -0.38 18.75
N VAL A 136 57.46 0.53 17.79
CA VAL A 136 58.75 1.23 17.63
C VAL A 136 59.10 2.04 18.88
N GLN A 137 58.13 2.77 19.44
CA GLN A 137 58.32 3.56 20.65
C GLN A 137 58.67 2.69 21.86
N MET A 138 58.01 1.54 22.02
CA MET A 138 58.30 0.57 23.07
C MET A 138 59.72 0.01 22.94
N ASN A 139 60.12 -0.37 21.73
CA ASN A 139 61.47 -0.88 21.45
C ASN A 139 62.55 0.18 21.72
N LEU A 140 62.31 1.43 21.33
CA LEU A 140 63.25 2.54 21.58
C LEU A 140 63.40 2.81 23.09
N THR A 141 62.28 2.81 23.82
CA THR A 141 62.26 3.01 25.28
C THR A 141 63.02 1.90 25.98
N ALA A 142 62.83 0.64 25.59
CA ALA A 142 63.57 -0.50 26.12
C ALA A 142 65.09 -0.37 25.87
N LYS A 143 65.51 0.04 24.66
CA LYS A 143 66.94 0.28 24.35
C LYS A 143 67.53 1.39 25.22
N LEU A 144 66.84 2.51 25.37
CA LEU A 144 67.29 3.61 26.24
C LEU A 144 67.45 3.17 27.70
N GLN A 145 66.53 2.35 28.21
CA GLN A 145 66.66 1.77 29.56
C GLN A 145 67.90 0.87 29.69
N MET A 146 68.24 0.09 28.65
CA MET A 146 69.46 -0.72 28.65
C MET A 146 70.73 0.14 28.65
N PHE A 147 70.78 1.21 27.84
CA PHE A 147 71.93 2.13 27.83
C PHE A 147 72.13 2.81 29.19
N LYS A 148 71.05 3.31 29.81
CA LYS A 148 71.11 3.91 31.15
C LYS A 148 71.62 2.93 32.21
N LYS A 149 71.14 1.67 32.18
CA LYS A 149 71.62 0.63 33.11
C LYS A 149 73.11 0.33 32.92
N LYS A 150 73.59 0.31 31.67
CA LYS A 150 75.01 0.09 31.37
C LYS A 150 75.87 1.26 31.87
N GLU A 151 75.46 2.50 31.61
CA GLU A 151 76.16 3.69 32.07
C GLU A 151 76.28 3.76 33.60
N ILE A 152 75.19 3.43 34.32
CA ILE A 152 75.21 3.30 35.79
C ILE A 152 76.21 2.24 36.23
N LYS A 153 76.21 1.07 35.59
CA LYS A 153 77.14 -0.02 35.92
C LYS A 153 78.60 0.36 35.66
N ASP A 154 78.90 0.98 34.53
CA ASP A 154 80.26 1.42 34.18
C ASP A 154 80.77 2.47 35.20
N VAL A 155 79.89 3.34 35.73
CA VAL A 155 80.21 4.28 36.82
C VAL A 155 80.47 3.54 38.14
N GLU A 156 79.61 2.59 38.52
CA GLU A 156 79.79 1.76 39.72
C GLU A 156 81.12 0.99 39.69
N ASP A 157 81.44 0.33 38.56
CA ASP A 157 82.67 -0.43 38.37
C ASP A 157 83.93 0.49 38.43
N SER A 158 83.84 1.73 37.90
CA SER A 158 84.94 2.71 38.00
C SER A 158 85.21 3.18 39.43
N HIS A 159 84.19 3.25 40.28
CA HIS A 159 84.33 3.69 41.68
C HIS A 159 84.95 2.61 42.57
N CYS A 160 84.88 1.33 42.18
CA CYS A 160 85.55 0.24 42.89
C CYS A 160 87.09 0.25 42.74
N CYS A 161 87.67 0.98 41.79
CA CYS A 161 89.13 0.97 41.55
C CYS A 161 89.93 2.11 42.20
N ASN A 162 89.27 3.16 42.72
CA ASN A 162 89.96 4.29 43.35
C ASN A 162 90.04 4.22 44.89
N GLY A 163 89.52 3.14 45.49
CA GLY A 163 89.70 2.81 46.90
C GLY A 163 90.86 1.82 47.10
N SER A 164 92.06 2.18 46.66
CA SER A 164 93.27 1.63 47.26
C SER A 164 93.32 2.20 48.67
N ASP A 165 92.92 1.38 49.65
CA ASP A 165 93.58 1.22 50.94
C ASP A 165 92.56 0.56 51.89
N HIS A 166 92.89 -0.68 52.30
CA HIS A 166 92.12 -1.57 53.17
C HIS A 166 91.11 -2.52 52.49
N CYS A 167 91.63 -3.60 51.93
CA CYS A 167 91.06 -4.92 52.21
C CYS A 167 92.18 -5.78 52.79
N LEU A 168 92.31 -5.67 54.11
CA LEU A 168 93.09 -6.58 54.93
C LEU A 168 92.61 -8.01 54.69
N SER A 169 93.58 -8.83 54.30
CA SER A 169 93.57 -10.28 54.46
C SER A 169 93.11 -10.65 55.87
N SER A 170 91.97 -11.32 55.98
CA SER A 170 91.67 -12.17 57.12
C SER A 170 91.26 -13.54 56.61
N HIS A 171 92.30 -14.28 56.24
CA HIS A 171 92.35 -15.73 56.26
C HIS A 171 91.96 -16.18 57.68
N VAL A 172 90.79 -16.81 57.85
CA VAL A 172 90.46 -17.54 59.08
C VAL A 172 90.36 -19.01 58.71
N PRO A 173 91.37 -19.83 59.06
CA PRO A 173 91.25 -21.27 59.00
C PRO A 173 90.70 -21.80 60.33
N ALA A 174 89.63 -22.60 60.25
CA ALA A 174 89.35 -23.80 61.05
C ALA A 174 87.94 -24.30 60.72
#